data_AF-A0A512BXC6-F1
#
_entry.id   AF-A0A512BXC6-F1
#
_cell.length_a   1.000
_cell.length_b   1.000
_cell.length_c   1.000
_cell.angle_alpha   90.00
_cell.angle_beta   90.00
_cell.angle_gamma   90.00
#
_symmetry.space_group_name_H-M   'P 1'
#
loop_
_entity.id
_entity.type
_entity.pdbx_description
1 polymer ?
#
loop_
_entity_poly.entity_id
_entity_poly.type
_entity_poly.pdbx_seq_one_letter_code
_entity_poly.pdbx_strand_id
1 'polypeptide(L)'
;MELGLYTFGDVGADPATGRRVGPAERLRNLVEEIVLADQAGLDVFGLGEHHRPDYAVSAPAVALAAAATQTKRILLTSAVTVLSSDDPIRVFQQFATLDNLSEGRAEIMAGRGSFIESFPLFGYDLDDYDTLFAEKLQLLMQLNESEQVSWPGGKHTPPITDRGVYPRPYQEKLPIWIAVGGTPQSLARAGVLNLPLALAIIGGEPARFAPLFDLYRQAAQRAGHDPATLKTSINVHGFVADTTQEAADTFYAPQADVMNRIGRERG
;
A
#
# COMPACT_ATOMS: atom_id res chain seq x y z
N MET A 1 -15.13 9.58 8.12
CA MET A 1 -13.69 9.57 8.43
C MET A 1 -13.38 8.14 8.77
N GLU A 2 -12.37 7.56 8.12
CA GLU A 2 -11.91 6.19 8.37
C GLU A 2 -10.58 6.27 9.15
N LEU A 3 -10.41 5.44 10.16
CA LEU A 3 -9.21 5.32 10.97
C LEU A 3 -8.66 3.90 10.86
N GLY A 4 -7.38 3.79 10.52
CA GLY A 4 -6.75 2.50 10.28
C GLY A 4 -5.30 2.43 10.73
N LEU A 5 -4.74 1.24 10.62
CA LEU A 5 -3.34 0.94 10.90
C LEU A 5 -2.66 0.43 9.63
N TYR A 6 -1.36 0.63 9.52
CA TYR A 6 -0.54 -0.10 8.55
C TYR A 6 0.83 -0.43 9.15
N THR A 7 1.45 -1.48 8.65
CA THR A 7 2.79 -1.91 9.07
C THR A 7 3.53 -2.59 7.92
N PHE A 8 4.85 -2.64 8.03
CA PHE A 8 5.74 -3.33 7.10
C PHE A 8 6.09 -4.75 7.57
N GLY A 9 5.63 -5.13 8.77
CA GLY A 9 5.90 -6.45 9.34
C GLY A 9 7.37 -6.63 9.72
N ASP A 10 7.95 -5.65 10.40
CA ASP A 10 9.34 -5.60 10.83
C ASP A 10 9.74 -6.85 11.62
N VAL A 11 10.93 -7.39 11.34
CA VAL A 11 11.57 -8.48 12.08
C VAL A 11 12.94 -8.04 12.58
N GLY A 12 13.38 -8.62 13.70
CA GLY A 12 14.64 -8.22 14.29
C GLY A 12 14.70 -8.46 15.79
N ALA A 13 15.72 -7.88 16.41
CA ALA A 13 15.82 -7.80 17.85
C ALA A 13 15.24 -6.47 18.32
N ASP A 14 14.39 -6.53 19.33
CA ASP A 14 13.98 -5.36 20.09
C ASP A 14 15.22 -4.74 20.76
N PRO A 15 15.55 -3.46 20.48
CA PRO A 15 16.76 -2.84 21.03
C PRO A 15 16.68 -2.59 22.55
N ALA A 16 15.48 -2.55 23.14
CA ALA A 16 15.30 -2.37 24.57
C ALA A 16 15.35 -3.71 25.34
N THR A 17 14.74 -4.77 24.79
CA THR A 17 14.60 -6.06 25.49
C THR A 17 15.55 -7.15 25.00
N GLY A 18 16.15 -6.99 23.82
CA GLY A 18 16.95 -8.02 23.14
C GLY A 18 16.14 -9.19 22.60
N ARG A 19 14.80 -9.20 22.80
CA ARG A 19 13.92 -10.25 22.26
C ARG A 19 13.97 -10.23 20.74
N ARG A 20 14.21 -11.39 20.14
CA ARG A 20 14.20 -11.54 18.68
C ARG A 20 12.87 -12.09 18.20
N VAL A 21 12.26 -11.40 17.24
CA VAL A 21 11.06 -11.87 16.52
C VAL A 21 11.48 -12.18 15.08
N GLY A 22 11.32 -13.46 14.69
CA GLY A 22 11.60 -13.91 13.32
C GLY A 22 10.36 -13.88 12.43
N PRO A 23 10.51 -14.10 11.10
CA PRO A 23 9.40 -13.97 10.14
C PRO A 23 8.19 -14.85 10.45
N ALA A 24 8.41 -16.10 10.88
CA ALA A 24 7.31 -17.01 11.19
C ALA A 24 6.47 -16.54 12.37
N GLU A 25 7.10 -15.98 13.41
CA GLU A 25 6.39 -15.40 14.55
C GLU A 25 5.72 -14.09 14.15
N ARG A 26 6.44 -13.20 13.44
CA ARG A 26 5.89 -11.92 13.00
C ARG A 26 4.63 -12.06 12.15
N LEU A 27 4.61 -13.01 11.21
CA LEU A 27 3.44 -13.28 10.37
C LEU A 27 2.22 -13.75 11.17
N ARG A 28 2.43 -14.54 12.24
CA ARG A 28 1.33 -14.90 13.15
C ARG A 28 0.84 -13.70 13.95
N ASN A 29 1.77 -12.92 14.51
CA ASN A 29 1.43 -11.69 15.22
C ASN A 29 0.66 -10.70 14.32
N LEU A 30 1.02 -10.58 13.04
CA LEU A 30 0.29 -9.75 12.09
C LEU A 30 -1.18 -10.17 11.94
N VAL A 31 -1.45 -11.47 11.85
CA VAL A 31 -2.83 -11.97 11.77
C VAL A 31 -3.59 -11.64 13.06
N GLU A 32 -2.95 -11.82 14.22
CA GLU A 32 -3.54 -11.45 15.53
C GLU A 32 -3.81 -9.95 15.64
N GLU A 33 -2.87 -9.10 15.19
CA GLU A 33 -2.99 -7.63 15.15
C GLU A 33 -4.17 -7.19 14.26
N ILE A 34 -4.32 -7.80 13.08
CA ILE A 34 -5.43 -7.52 12.16
C ILE A 34 -6.78 -7.90 12.78
N VAL A 35 -6.85 -9.07 13.44
CA VAL A 35 -8.07 -9.54 14.12
C VAL A 35 -8.42 -8.62 15.29
N LEU A 36 -7.42 -8.18 16.08
CA LEU A 36 -7.64 -7.25 17.18
C LEU A 36 -8.12 -5.89 16.67
N ALA A 37 -7.54 -5.37 15.59
CA ALA A 37 -7.96 -4.12 14.97
C ALA A 37 -9.43 -4.16 14.52
N ASP A 38 -9.87 -5.27 13.90
CA ASP A 38 -11.27 -5.50 13.53
C ASP A 38 -12.19 -5.51 14.75
N GLN A 39 -11.79 -6.20 15.83
CA GLN A 39 -12.56 -6.29 17.07
C GLN A 39 -12.67 -4.93 17.78
N ALA A 40 -11.60 -4.13 17.74
CA ALA A 40 -11.55 -2.78 18.28
C ALA A 40 -12.36 -1.77 17.44
N GLY A 41 -12.78 -2.15 16.23
CA GLY A 41 -13.61 -1.32 15.36
C GLY A 41 -12.82 -0.31 14.52
N LEU A 42 -11.56 -0.60 14.20
CA LEU A 42 -10.81 0.15 13.20
C LEU A 42 -11.35 -0.17 11.79
N ASP A 43 -11.26 0.81 10.89
CA ASP A 43 -11.85 0.75 9.57
C ASP A 43 -10.94 0.05 8.55
N VAL A 44 -9.61 0.21 8.67
CA VAL A 44 -8.64 -0.26 7.67
C VAL A 44 -7.40 -0.87 8.32
N PHE A 45 -6.89 -1.96 7.75
CA PHE A 45 -5.55 -2.50 8.03
C PHE A 45 -4.73 -2.68 6.75
N GLY A 46 -3.56 -2.04 6.72
CA GLY A 46 -2.62 -2.06 5.60
C GLY A 46 -1.37 -2.90 5.85
N LEU A 47 -0.94 -3.69 4.86
CA LEU A 47 0.37 -4.36 4.88
C LEU A 47 1.27 -3.86 3.74
N GLY A 48 2.45 -3.34 4.08
CA GLY A 48 3.45 -2.90 3.10
C GLY A 48 4.30 -4.04 2.54
N GLU A 49 4.62 -3.94 1.26
CA GLU A 49 5.51 -4.88 0.56
C GLU A 49 6.99 -4.49 0.67
N HIS A 50 7.82 -5.40 1.17
CA HIS A 50 9.26 -5.22 1.33
C HIS A 50 10.06 -6.47 0.94
N HIS A 51 11.24 -6.27 0.36
CA HIS A 51 12.14 -7.34 -0.13
C HIS A 51 13.52 -7.27 0.54
N ARG A 52 13.52 -7.25 1.88
CA ARG A 52 14.73 -7.09 2.71
C ARG A 52 14.70 -8.01 3.93
N PRO A 53 15.86 -8.34 4.54
CA PRO A 53 15.92 -9.26 5.68
C PRO A 53 15.25 -8.74 6.96
N ASP A 54 14.97 -7.45 7.06
CA ASP A 54 14.35 -6.78 8.21
C ASP A 54 12.82 -6.71 8.12
N TYR A 55 12.20 -7.30 7.09
CA TYR A 55 10.74 -7.36 6.95
C TYR A 55 10.25 -8.77 6.63
N ALA A 56 9.09 -9.15 7.20
CA ALA A 56 8.47 -10.44 6.95
C ALA A 56 7.52 -10.45 5.75
N VAL A 57 7.08 -9.28 5.26
CA VAL A 57 5.98 -9.17 4.30
C VAL A 57 6.51 -8.77 2.92
N SER A 58 6.73 -9.76 2.06
CA SER A 58 7.02 -9.55 0.62
C SER A 58 5.82 -9.80 -0.29
N ALA A 59 4.74 -10.40 0.24
CA ALA A 59 3.51 -10.71 -0.49
C ALA A 59 2.28 -10.31 0.36
N PRO A 60 1.92 -9.01 0.41
CA PRO A 60 0.86 -8.50 1.30
C PRO A 60 -0.47 -9.24 1.15
N ALA A 61 -0.91 -9.52 -0.10
CA ALA A 61 -2.17 -10.20 -0.36
C ALA A 61 -2.25 -11.59 0.30
N VAL A 62 -1.12 -12.31 0.40
CA VAL A 62 -1.06 -13.63 1.05
C VAL A 62 -1.26 -13.51 2.56
N ALA A 63 -0.58 -12.56 3.19
CA ALA A 63 -0.72 -12.32 4.63
C ALA A 63 -2.12 -11.79 4.99
N LEU A 64 -2.67 -10.87 4.18
CA LEU A 64 -4.04 -10.36 4.33
C LEU A 64 -5.08 -11.48 4.18
N ALA A 65 -4.89 -12.40 3.22
CA ALA A 65 -5.81 -13.52 3.01
C ALA A 65 -5.89 -14.47 4.23
N ALA A 66 -4.79 -14.59 4.99
CA ALA A 66 -4.78 -15.37 6.23
C ALA A 66 -5.68 -14.74 7.32
N ALA A 67 -5.82 -13.41 7.35
CA ALA A 67 -6.67 -12.69 8.29
C ALA A 67 -8.10 -12.45 7.77
N ALA A 68 -8.32 -12.54 6.45
CA ALA A 68 -9.61 -12.25 5.80
C ALA A 68 -10.78 -13.01 6.41
N THR A 69 -10.65 -14.32 6.59
CA THR A 69 -11.73 -15.19 7.11
C THR A 69 -11.91 -15.09 8.64
N GLN A 70 -10.97 -14.44 9.33
CA GLN A 70 -10.97 -14.25 10.79
C GLN A 70 -11.49 -12.87 11.22
N THR A 71 -11.72 -11.98 10.25
CA THR A 71 -12.23 -10.62 10.46
C THR A 71 -13.62 -10.46 9.85
N LYS A 72 -14.36 -9.43 10.28
CA LYS A 72 -15.76 -9.21 9.88
C LYS A 72 -16.03 -7.87 9.20
N ARG A 73 -15.29 -6.81 9.53
CA ARG A 73 -15.60 -5.44 9.09
C ARG A 73 -14.40 -4.72 8.48
N ILE A 74 -13.21 -4.90 9.06
CA ILE A 74 -12.03 -4.14 8.68
C ILE A 74 -11.69 -4.33 7.19
N LEU A 75 -11.38 -3.23 6.51
CA LEU A 75 -10.85 -3.25 5.15
C LEU A 75 -9.41 -3.73 5.17
N LEU A 76 -9.03 -4.51 4.15
CA LEU A 76 -7.73 -5.17 4.04
C LEU A 76 -7.03 -4.66 2.78
N THR A 77 -5.97 -3.87 2.97
CA THR A 77 -5.30 -3.19 1.87
C THR A 77 -3.81 -3.47 1.84
N SER A 78 -3.17 -3.42 0.66
CA SER A 78 -1.73 -3.20 0.64
C SER A 78 -1.41 -1.77 1.07
N ALA A 79 -0.22 -1.53 1.60
CA ALA A 79 0.23 -0.20 2.01
C ALA A 79 1.76 -0.09 1.87
N VAL A 80 2.35 -0.39 0.71
CA VAL A 80 1.76 -0.44 -0.64
C VAL A 80 2.04 -1.77 -1.36
N THR A 81 1.39 -2.01 -2.49
CA THR A 81 1.88 -2.90 -3.56
C THR A 81 2.87 -2.13 -4.43
N VAL A 82 4.08 -2.65 -4.61
CA VAL A 82 5.11 -2.07 -5.49
C VAL A 82 4.84 -2.47 -6.94
N LEU A 83 3.74 -1.93 -7.49
CA LEU A 83 3.17 -2.34 -8.77
C LEU A 83 4.18 -2.29 -9.93
N SER A 84 5.12 -1.35 -9.91
CA SER A 84 6.13 -1.22 -10.96
C SER A 84 6.98 -2.47 -11.14
N SER A 85 7.24 -3.23 -10.06
CA SER A 85 8.04 -4.45 -10.09
C SER A 85 7.24 -5.75 -10.07
N ASP A 86 5.90 -5.69 -10.17
CA ASP A 86 5.01 -6.87 -10.17
C ASP A 86 4.21 -6.98 -11.49
N ASP A 87 3.54 -8.11 -11.72
CA ASP A 87 2.61 -8.31 -12.83
C ASP A 87 1.20 -7.83 -12.45
N PRO A 88 0.63 -6.79 -13.12
CA PRO A 88 -0.71 -6.28 -12.82
C PRO A 88 -1.80 -7.35 -12.88
N ILE A 89 -1.65 -8.37 -13.74
CA ILE A 89 -2.60 -9.47 -13.85
C ILE A 89 -2.58 -10.29 -12.56
N ARG A 90 -1.39 -10.59 -12.02
CA ARG A 90 -1.23 -11.33 -10.77
C ARG A 90 -1.70 -10.53 -9.57
N VAL A 91 -1.36 -9.25 -9.51
CA VAL A 91 -1.85 -8.34 -8.47
C VAL A 91 -3.39 -8.34 -8.46
N PHE A 92 -4.02 -8.13 -9.62
CA PHE A 92 -5.48 -8.16 -9.71
C PHE A 92 -6.07 -9.49 -9.23
N GLN A 93 -5.54 -10.63 -9.68
CA GLN A 93 -6.01 -11.96 -9.28
C GLN A 93 -5.89 -12.21 -7.77
N GLN A 94 -4.77 -11.82 -7.17
CA GLN A 94 -4.52 -11.99 -5.74
C GLN A 94 -5.51 -11.16 -4.91
N PHE A 95 -5.71 -9.90 -5.28
CA PHE A 95 -6.64 -9.03 -4.57
C PHE A 95 -8.11 -9.38 -4.84
N ALA A 96 -8.47 -9.83 -6.04
CA ALA A 96 -9.80 -10.39 -6.29
C ALA A 96 -10.06 -11.65 -5.46
N THR A 97 -9.03 -12.49 -5.26
CA THR A 97 -9.13 -13.66 -4.37
C THR A 97 -9.31 -13.23 -2.91
N LEU A 98 -8.50 -12.29 -2.43
CA LEU A 98 -8.64 -11.69 -1.11
C LEU A 98 -10.04 -11.08 -0.91
N ASP A 99 -10.56 -10.41 -1.92
CA ASP A 99 -11.87 -9.77 -1.90
C ASP A 99 -12.99 -10.81 -1.73
N ASN A 100 -12.92 -11.92 -2.45
CA ASN A 100 -13.86 -13.03 -2.30
C ASN A 100 -13.76 -13.68 -0.91
N LEU A 101 -12.55 -13.89 -0.37
CA LEU A 101 -12.34 -14.45 0.97
C LEU A 101 -12.83 -13.53 2.08
N SER A 102 -12.83 -12.22 1.83
CA SER A 102 -13.22 -11.19 2.80
C SER A 102 -14.66 -10.71 2.63
N GLU A 103 -15.38 -11.20 1.62
CA GLU A 103 -16.74 -10.75 1.25
C GLU A 103 -16.78 -9.24 0.92
N GLY A 104 -15.81 -8.78 0.13
CA GLY A 104 -15.83 -7.44 -0.45
C GLY A 104 -15.04 -6.38 0.32
N ARG A 105 -14.00 -6.76 1.08
CA ARG A 105 -13.23 -5.83 1.94
C ARG A 105 -11.81 -5.59 1.46
N ALA A 106 -11.43 -6.04 0.25
CA ALA A 106 -10.08 -5.85 -0.24
C ALA A 106 -9.89 -4.50 -0.94
N GLU A 107 -8.73 -3.89 -0.77
CA GLU A 107 -8.29 -2.74 -1.55
C GLU A 107 -6.84 -2.91 -2.02
N ILE A 108 -6.46 -2.22 -3.10
CA ILE A 108 -5.08 -2.15 -3.57
C ILE A 108 -4.58 -0.73 -3.34
N MET A 109 -3.45 -0.55 -2.66
CA MET A 109 -2.72 0.72 -2.66
C MET A 109 -1.45 0.58 -3.49
N ALA A 110 -1.48 1.08 -4.72
CA ALA A 110 -0.33 1.05 -5.61
C ALA A 110 0.60 2.24 -5.34
N GLY A 111 1.90 1.98 -5.21
CA GLY A 111 2.88 3.04 -5.00
C GLY A 111 4.29 2.64 -5.38
N ARG A 112 5.23 3.57 -5.24
CA ARG A 112 6.67 3.30 -5.42
C ARG A 112 7.25 2.35 -4.37
N GLY A 113 6.62 2.29 -3.20
CA GLY A 113 7.24 1.75 -2.00
C GLY A 113 8.26 2.72 -1.41
N SER A 114 8.71 2.41 -0.20
CA SER A 114 9.73 3.20 0.49
C SER A 114 11.14 2.87 0.02
N PHE A 115 11.31 1.78 -0.74
CA PHE A 115 12.55 1.08 -1.01
C PHE A 115 12.65 0.79 -2.51
N ILE A 116 13.87 0.85 -3.07
CA ILE A 116 14.13 0.61 -4.50
C ILE A 116 14.70 -0.79 -4.75
N GLU A 117 14.91 -1.56 -3.68
CA GLU A 117 15.54 -2.88 -3.67
C GLU A 117 14.79 -3.92 -4.50
N SER A 118 13.47 -3.75 -4.70
CA SER A 118 12.67 -4.69 -5.52
C SER A 118 13.04 -4.63 -7.01
N PHE A 119 13.49 -3.46 -7.51
CA PHE A 119 13.77 -3.28 -8.93
C PHE A 119 14.82 -4.26 -9.47
N PRO A 120 16.06 -4.28 -8.94
CA PRO A 120 17.06 -5.24 -9.40
C PRO A 120 16.67 -6.69 -9.10
N LEU A 121 15.91 -6.95 -8.02
CA LEU A 121 15.45 -8.29 -7.66
C LEU A 121 14.52 -8.88 -8.73
N PHE A 122 13.67 -8.05 -9.34
CA PHE A 122 12.73 -8.44 -10.40
C PHE A 122 13.21 -8.08 -11.81
N GLY A 123 14.48 -7.69 -11.95
CA GLY A 123 15.12 -7.45 -13.25
C GLY A 123 14.75 -6.12 -13.92
N TYR A 124 14.31 -5.13 -13.15
CA TYR A 124 13.97 -3.78 -13.63
C TYR A 124 15.04 -2.75 -13.28
N ASP A 125 15.10 -1.68 -14.08
CA ASP A 125 15.88 -0.48 -13.81
C ASP A 125 15.02 0.57 -13.11
N LEU A 126 15.56 1.22 -12.08
CA LEU A 126 14.88 2.29 -11.36
C LEU A 126 14.56 3.49 -12.27
N ASP A 127 15.41 3.76 -13.27
CA ASP A 127 15.21 4.85 -14.22
C ASP A 127 13.93 4.66 -15.06
N ASP A 128 13.46 3.41 -15.19
CA ASP A 128 12.20 3.08 -15.87
C ASP A 128 10.96 3.23 -14.97
N TYR A 129 11.12 3.56 -13.67
CA TYR A 129 10.03 3.59 -12.67
C TYR A 129 8.76 4.28 -13.17
N ASP A 130 8.88 5.49 -13.72
CA ASP A 130 7.73 6.29 -14.12
C ASP A 130 6.93 5.65 -15.25
N THR A 131 7.64 5.04 -16.21
CA THR A 131 7.02 4.36 -17.36
C THR A 131 6.44 3.01 -16.94
N LEU A 132 7.15 2.26 -16.08
CA LEU A 132 6.65 1.03 -15.47
C LEU A 132 5.35 1.28 -14.71
N PHE A 133 5.34 2.25 -13.80
CA PHE A 133 4.18 2.55 -12.96
C PHE A 133 2.98 3.00 -13.80
N ALA A 134 3.18 3.91 -14.75
CA ALA A 134 2.10 4.43 -15.59
C ALA A 134 1.46 3.33 -16.45
N GLU A 135 2.27 2.52 -17.13
CA GLU A 135 1.78 1.45 -18.01
C GLU A 135 1.09 0.34 -17.20
N LYS A 136 1.70 -0.11 -16.11
CA LYS A 136 1.17 -1.18 -15.26
C LYS A 136 -0.09 -0.75 -14.49
N LEU A 137 -0.18 0.51 -14.05
CA LEU A 137 -1.39 1.05 -13.43
C LEU A 137 -2.56 1.11 -14.43
N GLN A 138 -2.32 1.54 -15.67
CA GLN A 138 -3.36 1.54 -16.70
C GLN A 138 -3.88 0.14 -16.97
N LEU A 139 -3.00 -0.85 -17.08
CA LEU A 139 -3.42 -2.25 -17.21
C LEU A 139 -4.22 -2.72 -15.98
N LEU A 140 -3.78 -2.40 -14.76
CA LEU A 140 -4.53 -2.74 -13.53
C LEU A 140 -5.94 -2.14 -13.52
N MET A 141 -6.09 -0.88 -13.93
CA MET A 141 -7.39 -0.22 -14.06
C MET A 141 -8.27 -0.89 -15.13
N GLN A 142 -7.70 -1.27 -16.28
CA GLN A 142 -8.40 -1.99 -17.34
C GLN A 142 -8.91 -3.37 -16.87
N LEU A 143 -8.08 -4.10 -16.12
CA LEU A 143 -8.43 -5.40 -15.51
C LEU A 143 -9.60 -5.27 -14.53
N ASN A 144 -9.66 -4.16 -13.81
CA ASN A 144 -10.71 -3.86 -12.85
C ASN A 144 -12.03 -3.45 -13.51
N GLU A 145 -11.99 -2.85 -14.69
CA GLU A 145 -13.17 -2.38 -15.42
C GLU A 145 -13.98 -3.53 -16.07
N SER A 146 -13.29 -4.53 -16.62
CA SER A 146 -13.93 -5.55 -17.46
C SER A 146 -13.42 -6.96 -17.15
N GLU A 147 -14.31 -7.94 -17.24
CA GLU A 147 -13.95 -9.36 -17.17
C GLU A 147 -13.09 -9.78 -18.38
N GLN A 148 -13.53 -9.40 -19.59
CA GLN A 148 -12.82 -9.66 -20.83
C GLN A 148 -11.93 -8.47 -21.16
N VAL A 149 -10.63 -8.72 -21.28
CA VAL A 149 -9.62 -7.67 -21.47
C VAL A 149 -8.94 -7.84 -22.82
N SER A 150 -8.90 -6.73 -23.56
CA SER A 150 -7.99 -6.52 -24.67
C SER A 150 -7.04 -5.39 -24.32
N TRP A 151 -5.75 -5.67 -24.36
CA TRP A 151 -4.67 -4.73 -24.05
C TRP A 151 -3.63 -4.80 -25.17
N PRO A 152 -3.25 -3.68 -25.79
CA PRO A 152 -2.34 -3.69 -26.93
C PRO A 152 -0.91 -4.11 -26.59
N GLY A 153 -0.55 -4.15 -25.29
CA GLY A 153 0.82 -4.28 -24.84
C GLY A 153 1.56 -2.94 -24.86
N GLY A 154 2.74 -2.94 -24.27
CA GLY A 154 3.63 -1.78 -24.24
C GLY A 154 5.08 -2.19 -24.00
N LYS A 155 5.90 -1.27 -23.48
CA LYS A 155 7.31 -1.56 -23.18
C LYS A 155 7.43 -2.57 -22.04
N HIS A 156 6.48 -2.53 -21.10
CA HIS A 156 6.56 -3.21 -19.81
C HIS A 156 5.50 -4.28 -19.59
N THR A 157 4.50 -4.35 -20.47
CA THR A 157 3.36 -5.27 -20.37
C THR A 157 3.13 -5.99 -21.69
N PRO A 158 2.83 -7.30 -21.66
CA PRO A 158 2.54 -8.06 -22.87
C PRO A 158 1.15 -7.72 -23.42
N PRO A 159 0.90 -7.88 -24.73
CA PRO A 159 -0.45 -7.77 -25.29
C PRO A 159 -1.38 -8.86 -24.75
N ILE A 160 -2.66 -8.53 -24.60
CA ILE A 160 -3.75 -9.42 -24.21
C ILE A 160 -4.83 -9.30 -25.28
N THR A 161 -5.25 -10.42 -25.87
CA THR A 161 -6.28 -10.43 -26.92
C THR A 161 -7.51 -11.18 -26.41
N ASP A 162 -8.54 -10.42 -26.02
CA ASP A 162 -9.85 -10.91 -25.59
C ASP A 162 -9.77 -12.10 -24.61
N ARG A 163 -9.17 -11.85 -23.44
CA ARG A 163 -8.99 -12.86 -22.38
C ARG A 163 -9.70 -12.47 -21.11
N GLY A 164 -10.34 -13.46 -20.50
CA GLY A 164 -10.95 -13.34 -19.19
C GLY A 164 -9.89 -13.40 -18.09
N VAL A 165 -10.00 -12.51 -17.09
CA VAL A 165 -9.15 -12.55 -15.89
C VAL A 165 -10.00 -12.88 -14.68
N TYR A 166 -9.69 -14.02 -14.06
CA TYR A 166 -10.47 -14.65 -12.99
C TYR A 166 -9.63 -14.94 -11.73
N PRO A 167 -10.25 -15.02 -10.54
CA PRO A 167 -11.67 -14.75 -10.28
C PRO A 167 -12.01 -13.27 -10.46
N ARG A 168 -13.30 -12.95 -10.68
CA ARG A 168 -13.77 -11.57 -10.53
C ARG A 168 -13.89 -11.24 -9.04
N PRO A 169 -13.65 -10.00 -8.62
CA PRO A 169 -13.83 -9.58 -7.24
C PRO A 169 -15.30 -9.75 -6.79
N TYR A 170 -15.50 -9.79 -5.47
CA TYR A 170 -16.82 -9.77 -4.86
C TYR A 170 -17.46 -8.39 -5.02
N GLN A 171 -16.67 -7.33 -4.85
CA GLN A 171 -17.04 -5.96 -5.20
C GLN A 171 -17.20 -5.82 -6.72
N GLU A 172 -18.04 -4.88 -7.17
CA GLU A 172 -18.17 -4.56 -8.60
C GLU A 172 -16.82 -4.12 -9.21
N LYS A 173 -16.07 -3.32 -8.45
CA LYS A 173 -14.71 -2.89 -8.77
C LYS A 173 -13.89 -2.87 -7.48
N LEU A 174 -12.65 -3.36 -7.54
CA LEU A 174 -11.71 -3.22 -6.44
C LEU A 174 -11.32 -1.74 -6.26
N PRO A 175 -11.35 -1.18 -5.04
CA PRO A 175 -10.76 0.12 -4.77
C PRO A 175 -9.24 0.10 -5.06
N ILE A 176 -8.78 1.02 -5.91
CA ILE A 176 -7.36 1.20 -6.24
C ILE A 176 -6.93 2.59 -5.79
N TRP A 177 -6.08 2.65 -4.77
CA TRP A 177 -5.46 3.86 -4.24
C TRP A 177 -4.08 4.08 -4.84
N ILE A 178 -3.70 5.36 -4.97
CA ILE A 178 -2.34 5.76 -5.30
C ILE A 178 -1.66 6.27 -4.05
N ALA A 179 -0.56 5.62 -3.66
CA ALA A 179 0.30 6.08 -2.58
C ALA A 179 1.47 6.90 -3.09
N VAL A 180 1.71 8.05 -2.46
CA VAL A 180 2.74 9.00 -2.86
C VAL A 180 3.55 9.49 -1.65
N GLY A 181 4.84 9.77 -1.88
CA GLY A 181 5.76 10.33 -0.88
C GLY A 181 5.88 11.86 -0.92
N GLY A 182 5.09 12.55 -1.75
CA GLY A 182 5.08 14.02 -1.84
C GLY A 182 5.60 14.65 -3.15
N THR A 183 5.86 13.84 -4.19
CA THR A 183 6.25 14.33 -5.52
C THR A 183 5.05 14.94 -6.26
N PRO A 184 5.08 16.24 -6.64
CA PRO A 184 3.95 16.93 -7.28
C PRO A 184 3.37 16.20 -8.50
N GLN A 185 4.22 15.61 -9.34
CA GLN A 185 3.81 14.87 -10.54
C GLN A 185 2.93 13.65 -10.21
N SER A 186 3.25 12.92 -9.14
CA SER A 186 2.50 11.72 -8.73
C SER A 186 1.10 12.08 -8.24
N LEU A 187 0.97 13.19 -7.51
CA LEU A 187 -0.32 13.71 -7.06
C LEU A 187 -1.17 14.22 -8.23
N ALA A 188 -0.57 14.96 -9.16
CA ALA A 188 -1.27 15.41 -10.35
C ALA A 188 -1.79 14.23 -11.18
N ARG A 189 -1.00 13.17 -11.33
CA ARG A 189 -1.42 11.92 -12.01
C ARG A 189 -2.62 11.29 -11.33
N ALA A 190 -2.60 11.15 -10.00
CA ALA A 190 -3.74 10.60 -9.26
C ALA A 190 -5.03 11.41 -9.50
N GLY A 191 -4.92 12.74 -9.53
CA GLY A 191 -6.04 13.64 -9.81
C GLY A 191 -6.59 13.45 -11.22
N VAL A 192 -5.72 13.43 -12.23
CA VAL A 192 -6.11 13.20 -13.64
C VAL A 192 -6.83 11.86 -13.82
N LEU A 193 -6.39 10.82 -13.11
CA LEU A 193 -6.97 9.47 -13.18
C LEU A 193 -8.22 9.28 -12.31
N ASN A 194 -8.66 10.30 -11.56
CA ASN A 194 -9.76 10.21 -10.59
C ASN A 194 -9.57 9.08 -9.55
N LEU A 195 -8.33 8.80 -9.17
CA LEU A 195 -8.03 7.76 -8.19
C LEU A 195 -7.87 8.37 -6.79
N PRO A 196 -8.31 7.66 -5.73
CA PRO A 196 -8.10 8.08 -4.36
C PRO A 196 -6.60 8.08 -4.01
N LEU A 197 -6.20 9.00 -3.12
CA LEU A 197 -4.80 9.34 -2.86
C LEU A 197 -4.43 9.07 -1.39
N ALA A 198 -3.34 8.35 -1.15
CA ALA A 198 -2.73 8.21 0.17
C ALA A 198 -1.36 8.90 0.21
N LEU A 199 -1.21 9.93 1.05
CA LEU A 199 0.04 10.71 1.16
C LEU A 199 0.82 10.31 2.40
N ALA A 200 2.04 9.81 2.23
CA ALA A 200 2.96 9.58 3.33
C ALA A 200 3.50 10.92 3.87
N ILE A 201 3.33 11.17 5.17
CA ILE A 201 3.86 12.35 5.85
C ILE A 201 5.13 11.93 6.60
N ILE A 202 6.28 12.14 5.97
CA ILE A 202 7.58 11.74 6.51
C ILE A 202 8.49 12.96 6.62
N GLY A 203 8.83 13.33 7.85
CA GLY A 203 9.72 14.44 8.15
C GLY A 203 9.07 15.82 8.02
N GLY A 204 9.52 16.76 8.86
CA GLY A 204 9.00 18.12 8.91
C GLY A 204 7.59 18.24 9.48
N GLU A 205 7.02 19.44 9.39
CA GLU A 205 5.67 19.73 9.89
C GLU A 205 4.59 19.26 8.90
N PRO A 206 3.53 18.54 9.36
CA PRO A 206 2.46 18.04 8.50
C PRO A 206 1.79 19.12 7.64
N ALA A 207 1.68 20.36 8.15
CA ALA A 207 1.09 21.48 7.44
C ALA A 207 1.76 21.80 6.09
N ARG A 208 3.05 21.46 5.93
CA ARG A 208 3.80 21.67 4.68
C ARG A 208 3.30 20.81 3.52
N PHE A 209 2.58 19.74 3.81
CA PHE A 209 2.03 18.82 2.81
C PHE A 209 0.64 19.24 2.32
N ALA A 210 -0.04 20.18 3.00
CA ALA A 210 -1.39 20.62 2.62
C ALA A 210 -1.51 21.11 1.16
N PRO A 211 -0.57 21.93 0.61
CA PRO A 211 -0.65 22.40 -0.78
C PRO A 211 -0.61 21.29 -1.82
N LEU A 212 -0.10 20.10 -1.47
CA LEU A 212 -0.06 18.95 -2.36
C LEU A 212 -1.47 18.40 -2.63
N PHE A 213 -2.38 18.45 -1.64
CA PHE A 213 -3.78 18.08 -1.84
C PHE A 213 -4.53 19.08 -2.74
N ASP A 214 -4.13 20.36 -2.72
CA ASP A 214 -4.71 21.35 -3.64
C ASP A 214 -4.30 21.08 -5.09
N LEU A 215 -3.04 20.71 -5.31
CA LEU A 215 -2.57 20.27 -6.64
C LEU A 215 -3.36 19.06 -7.14
N TYR A 216 -3.58 18.07 -6.29
CA TYR A 216 -4.38 16.88 -6.60
C TYR A 216 -5.81 17.25 -7.04
N ARG A 217 -6.51 18.08 -6.26
CA ARG A 217 -7.87 18.55 -6.59
C ARG A 217 -7.91 19.38 -7.88
N GLN A 218 -6.94 20.27 -8.09
CA GLN A 218 -6.84 21.06 -9.32
C GLN A 218 -6.61 20.20 -10.55
N ALA A 219 -5.76 19.17 -10.44
CA ALA A 219 -5.50 18.23 -11.53
C ALA A 219 -6.77 17.44 -11.90
N ALA A 220 -7.52 16.97 -10.90
CA ALA A 220 -8.80 16.31 -11.12
C ALA A 220 -9.83 17.23 -11.80
N GLN A 221 -9.98 18.46 -11.30
CA GLN A 221 -10.88 19.44 -11.89
C GLN A 221 -10.54 19.74 -13.35
N ARG A 222 -9.25 19.90 -13.68
CA ARG A 222 -8.79 20.14 -15.06
C ARG A 222 -9.02 18.93 -15.97
N ALA A 223 -9.06 17.72 -15.43
CA ALA A 223 -9.39 16.49 -16.14
C ALA A 223 -10.90 16.23 -16.24
N GLY A 224 -11.75 17.12 -15.68
CA GLY A 224 -13.21 17.02 -15.76
C GLY A 224 -13.87 16.22 -14.63
N HIS A 225 -13.12 15.87 -13.58
CA HIS A 225 -13.65 15.15 -12.41
C HIS A 225 -14.12 16.12 -11.33
N ASP A 226 -15.11 15.73 -10.54
CA ASP A 226 -15.57 16.51 -9.39
C ASP A 226 -14.60 16.33 -8.21
N PRO A 227 -13.90 17.40 -7.74
CA PRO A 227 -13.00 17.29 -6.61
C PRO A 227 -13.68 16.87 -5.30
N ALA A 228 -15.00 17.04 -5.17
CA ALA A 228 -15.75 16.67 -3.97
C ALA A 228 -15.91 15.14 -3.80
N THR A 229 -15.74 14.36 -4.88
CA THR A 229 -15.83 12.89 -4.82
C THR A 229 -14.50 12.21 -4.52
N LEU A 230 -13.40 12.97 -4.48
CA LEU A 230 -12.05 12.45 -4.29
C LEU A 230 -11.82 12.03 -2.82
N LYS A 231 -11.37 10.80 -2.62
CA LYS A 231 -10.92 10.35 -1.29
C LYS A 231 -9.43 10.63 -1.09
N THR A 232 -9.09 11.07 0.11
CA THR A 232 -7.72 11.37 0.51
C THR A 232 -7.41 10.72 1.85
N SER A 233 -6.22 10.12 1.97
CA SER A 233 -5.64 9.61 3.21
C SER A 233 -4.31 10.29 3.51
N ILE A 234 -3.98 10.40 4.80
CA ILE A 234 -2.63 10.70 5.28
C ILE A 234 -2.09 9.47 6.00
N ASN A 235 -0.89 9.04 5.63
CA ASN A 235 -0.23 7.90 6.25
C ASN A 235 0.90 8.46 7.13
N VAL A 236 0.80 8.22 8.44
CA VAL A 236 1.69 8.81 9.45
C VAL A 236 2.27 7.72 10.35
N HIS A 237 3.46 7.95 10.88
CA HIS A 237 4.02 7.13 11.96
C HIS A 237 3.53 7.64 13.31
N GLY A 238 3.26 6.73 14.24
CA GLY A 238 2.88 7.08 15.60
C GLY A 238 2.70 5.85 16.47
N PHE A 239 2.49 6.09 17.75
CA PHE A 239 2.22 5.06 18.75
C PHE A 239 1.29 5.63 19.82
N VAL A 240 0.40 4.79 20.33
CA VAL A 240 -0.59 5.14 21.34
C VAL A 240 -0.41 4.21 22.54
N ALA A 241 -0.40 4.80 23.74
CA ALA A 241 -0.34 4.11 25.02
C ALA A 241 -1.24 4.83 26.04
N ASP A 242 -1.36 4.30 27.25
CA ASP A 242 -2.21 4.90 28.30
C ASP A 242 -1.73 6.29 28.74
N THR A 243 -0.43 6.57 28.59
CA THR A 243 0.15 7.89 28.85
C THR A 243 1.05 8.37 27.71
N THR A 244 1.16 9.69 27.53
CA THR A 244 2.07 10.29 26.54
C THR A 244 3.53 9.90 26.79
N GLN A 245 3.94 9.83 28.07
CA GLN A 245 5.30 9.48 28.43
C GLN A 245 5.61 8.03 28.07
N GLU A 246 4.71 7.10 28.40
CA GLU A 246 4.85 5.70 28.00
C GLU A 246 4.90 5.55 26.48
N ALA A 247 4.02 6.24 25.76
CA ALA A 247 4.02 6.19 24.30
C ALA A 247 5.37 6.65 23.72
N ALA A 248 5.94 7.72 24.25
CA ALA A 248 7.25 8.21 23.84
C ALA A 248 8.37 7.22 24.18
N ASP A 249 8.40 6.70 25.40
CA ASP A 249 9.46 5.83 25.89
C ASP A 249 9.48 4.48 25.15
N THR A 250 8.29 3.89 24.91
CA THR A 250 8.16 2.63 24.17
C THR A 250 8.51 2.80 22.69
N PHE A 251 8.09 3.89 22.05
CA PHE A 251 8.26 4.07 20.62
C PHE A 251 9.68 4.50 20.23
N TYR A 252 10.35 5.28 21.08
CA TYR A 252 11.59 5.98 20.69
C TYR A 252 12.72 5.02 20.31
N ALA A 253 13.05 4.03 21.13
CA ALA A 253 14.23 3.20 20.89
C ALA A 253 14.13 2.34 19.61
N PRO A 254 13.03 1.59 19.37
CA PRO A 254 12.85 0.86 18.11
C PRO A 254 12.82 1.78 16.90
N GLN A 255 12.10 2.91 16.99
CA GLN A 255 11.98 3.85 15.88
C GLN A 255 13.30 4.51 15.53
N ALA A 256 14.09 4.91 16.54
CA ALA A 256 15.40 5.51 16.34
C ALA A 256 16.38 4.52 15.72
N ASP A 257 16.36 3.24 16.10
CA ASP A 257 17.20 2.22 15.46
C ASP A 257 16.89 2.09 13.96
N VAL A 258 15.61 1.93 13.63
CA VAL A 258 15.14 1.82 12.24
C VAL A 258 15.50 3.07 11.45
N MET A 259 15.19 4.27 11.95
CA MET A 259 15.44 5.52 11.23
C MET A 259 16.93 5.81 11.08
N ASN A 260 17.76 5.49 12.09
CA ASN A 260 19.21 5.64 11.98
C ASN A 260 19.82 4.64 11.00
N ARG A 261 19.32 3.40 10.96
CA ARG A 261 19.76 2.38 9.98
C ARG A 261 19.41 2.82 8.56
N ILE A 262 18.14 3.17 8.33
CA ILE A 262 17.66 3.63 7.02
C ILE A 262 18.39 4.90 6.58
N GLY A 263 18.62 5.86 7.48
CA GLY A 263 19.40 7.07 7.19
C GLY A 263 20.81 6.73 6.69
N ARG A 264 21.54 5.85 7.39
CA ARG A 264 22.89 5.42 6.96
C ARG A 264 22.91 4.75 5.59
N GLU A 265 21.86 4.01 5.25
CA GLU A 265 21.74 3.33 3.95
C GLU A 265 21.43 4.29 2.80
N ARG A 266 20.80 5.43 3.09
CA ARG A 266 20.32 6.39 2.08
C ARG A 266 21.21 7.62 1.90
N GLY A 267 22.19 7.84 2.79
CA GLY A 267 23.04 9.03 2.82
C GLY A 267 22.37 10.23 3.47
#